data_AF-A0A2G5CYL4-F1
#
_entry.id   AF-A0A2G5CYL4-F1
#
_cell.length_a   1.000
_cell.length_b   1.000
_cell.length_c   1.000
_cell.angle_alpha   90.00
_cell.angle_beta   90.00
_cell.angle_gamma   90.00
#
_symmetry.space_group_name_H-M   'P 1'
#
loop_
_entity.id
_entity.type
_entity.pdbx_description
1 polymer ?
#
loop_
_entity_poly.entity_id
_entity_poly.type
_entity_poly.pdbx_seq_one_letter_code
_entity_poly.pdbx_strand_id
1 'polypeptide(L)'
;MDSKKSWFHKFQPRERFKPSSKRRESTSPDSEGSQQPLSDEALSNITKQKVAAAKQYIENHYKEQMKNLQERKERRNMLEKKLADADVSEEDQNNLLKFLEKKETEYMRLQRHKMGADDFDLLTMIGKGAFGEVRVCKEKTTGHVYAMKKLKKSEMLRRGQVEHVKAERNLLAEVDSNCIVKLYCSFQDDEFLYLIMEYLPGGDMMTLLMRKDTLTEDEARFYVGETVLAIESIHKHNYIHRDIKPDNLLLDRYGHMKLSDFGLCKPLDCSTIQENDFSSNSVNGSQRKDEGNTAPTRTQMEQLQHWQKNRRTLAYSTVGTPDYIAPEVLLKKGYGMECDWWSLGAIMYEMLVGYPPFYSDEPMSTCRKIVNWRTHLKFPEEARLSQEAKDLICKLLCNVDQRLGSKGADEIKAHPWFAGVEWDRLYQMEAAFIPEVNDDLDTQNFEKFEEADNKNETSSKTGPWRKMLSSKDINFVGYTYKNFEIVNDYQVPGMAELKKKTSKAKRPSIKSLFEDESSDDSSQPSRQGSFLNLLPPEAEVSSKESP
;
A
#
# COMPACT_ATOMS: atom_id res chain seq x y z
N MET A 1 31.97 -22.22 17.83
CA MET A 1 32.52 -22.69 16.53
C MET A 1 32.67 -24.20 16.60
N ASP A 2 32.59 -24.87 15.46
CA ASP A 2 32.73 -26.34 15.25
C ASP A 2 31.58 -27.29 15.63
N SER A 3 30.44 -27.13 14.95
CA SER A 3 29.56 -28.30 14.67
C SER A 3 28.70 -28.17 13.40
N LYS A 4 29.09 -27.36 12.41
CA LYS A 4 28.28 -27.09 11.19
C LYS A 4 28.93 -27.52 9.87
N LYS A 5 29.85 -28.50 9.86
CA LYS A 5 30.51 -28.97 8.62
C LYS A 5 30.21 -30.42 8.20
N SER A 6 29.30 -31.14 8.86
CA SER A 6 29.15 -32.58 8.60
C SER A 6 28.11 -32.98 7.53
N TRP A 7 27.18 -32.10 7.14
CA TRP A 7 26.06 -32.51 6.25
C TRP A 7 26.33 -32.36 4.74
N PHE A 8 27.33 -31.58 4.33
CA PHE A 8 27.53 -31.21 2.91
C PHE A 8 28.41 -32.16 2.08
N HIS A 9 29.00 -33.21 2.65
CA HIS A 9 29.96 -34.08 1.95
C HIS A 9 29.42 -35.42 1.43
N LYS A 10 28.10 -35.68 1.47
CA LYS A 10 27.55 -37.01 1.18
C LYS A 10 26.96 -37.25 -0.21
N PHE A 11 27.21 -36.37 -1.18
CA PHE A 11 26.87 -36.61 -2.58
C PHE A 11 28.03 -36.21 -3.50
N GLN A 12 28.97 -37.14 -3.71
CA GLN A 12 29.83 -37.15 -4.89
C GLN A 12 29.54 -38.44 -5.69
N PRO A 13 29.42 -38.39 -7.02
CA PRO A 13 29.18 -39.58 -7.84
C PRO A 13 30.43 -40.45 -7.87
N ARG A 14 30.31 -41.73 -7.47
CA ARG A 14 31.38 -42.72 -7.66
C ARG A 14 31.40 -43.17 -9.12
N GLU A 15 32.44 -42.80 -9.86
CA GLU A 15 32.80 -43.44 -11.12
C GLU A 15 33.11 -44.93 -10.89
N ARG A 16 32.47 -45.82 -11.66
CA ARG A 16 32.77 -47.25 -11.66
C ARG A 16 33.54 -47.63 -12.92
N PHE A 17 34.78 -48.08 -12.68
CA PHE A 17 35.66 -48.77 -13.60
C PHE A 17 35.04 -50.05 -14.18
N LYS A 18 35.27 -50.29 -15.49
CA LYS A 18 35.08 -51.57 -16.18
C LYS A 18 36.29 -52.50 -15.95
N PRO A 19 36.09 -53.83 -15.95
CA PRO A 19 37.11 -54.75 -16.43
C PRO A 19 36.61 -55.63 -17.60
N SER A 20 37.58 -56.15 -18.35
CA SER A 20 37.50 -56.71 -19.70
C SER A 20 37.37 -58.24 -19.78
N SER A 21 36.68 -58.68 -20.86
CA SER A 21 36.90 -59.82 -21.76
C SER A 21 36.79 -61.30 -21.31
N LYS A 22 35.88 -62.04 -21.98
CA LYS A 22 36.19 -63.19 -22.87
C LYS A 22 34.98 -63.60 -23.73
N ARG A 23 35.25 -63.90 -25.02
CA ARG A 23 34.32 -64.31 -26.10
C ARG A 23 33.96 -65.81 -26.05
N ARG A 24 32.79 -66.19 -26.61
CA ARG A 24 32.65 -67.15 -27.73
C ARG A 24 31.26 -67.08 -28.38
N GLU A 25 31.26 -67.28 -29.70
CA GLU A 25 30.20 -67.07 -30.71
C GLU A 25 29.12 -68.17 -30.73
N SER A 26 27.88 -67.84 -31.15
CA SER A 26 27.27 -68.36 -32.40
C SER A 26 25.79 -67.91 -32.61
N THR A 27 25.57 -67.16 -33.70
CA THR A 27 24.44 -67.18 -34.68
C THR A 27 22.98 -67.41 -34.23
N SER A 28 22.10 -66.41 -34.43
CA SER A 28 20.96 -66.36 -35.40
C SER A 28 19.95 -65.24 -35.04
N PRO A 29 19.25 -64.62 -36.01
CA PRO A 29 18.49 -63.39 -35.83
C PRO A 29 16.99 -63.62 -35.57
N ASP A 30 16.34 -62.65 -34.91
CA ASP A 30 14.99 -62.12 -35.22
C ASP A 30 14.29 -61.59 -33.96
N SER A 31 14.17 -60.26 -33.87
CA SER A 31 12.97 -59.53 -33.42
C SER A 31 13.39 -58.08 -33.13
N GLU A 32 13.02 -57.18 -34.04
CA GLU A 32 13.12 -55.73 -33.86
C GLU A 32 12.20 -55.28 -32.71
N GLY A 33 12.78 -55.15 -31.52
CA GLY A 33 12.20 -54.39 -30.41
C GLY A 33 12.99 -53.10 -30.24
N SER A 34 12.51 -52.00 -30.81
CA SER A 34 13.09 -50.67 -30.67
C SER A 34 12.94 -50.15 -29.23
N GLN A 35 13.89 -50.47 -28.35
CA GLN A 35 14.05 -49.76 -27.08
C GLN A 35 14.81 -48.45 -27.33
N GLN A 36 14.08 -47.34 -27.38
CA GLN A 36 14.66 -46.01 -27.30
C GLN A 36 15.33 -45.81 -25.93
N PRO A 37 16.46 -45.07 -25.85
CA PRO A 37 17.10 -44.76 -24.59
C PRO A 37 16.19 -43.86 -23.74
N LEU A 38 16.08 -44.16 -22.44
CA LEU A 38 15.48 -43.29 -21.43
C LEU A 38 16.13 -41.90 -21.52
N SER A 39 15.42 -40.97 -22.13
CA SER A 39 15.75 -39.55 -22.08
C SER A 39 15.63 -39.08 -20.64
N ASP A 40 16.64 -38.36 -20.16
CA ASP A 40 16.53 -37.48 -18.98
C ASP A 40 15.24 -36.66 -19.14
N GLU A 41 14.19 -37.03 -18.40
CA GLU A 41 12.95 -36.27 -18.34
C GLU A 41 13.30 -34.90 -17.78
N ALA A 42 13.43 -33.92 -18.68
CA ALA A 42 13.63 -32.54 -18.33
C ALA A 42 12.55 -32.16 -17.30
N LEU A 43 12.98 -31.95 -16.05
CA LEU A 43 12.10 -31.56 -14.94
C LEU A 43 11.13 -30.48 -15.43
N SER A 44 9.83 -30.77 -15.30
CA SER A 44 8.77 -29.85 -15.72
C SER A 44 9.06 -28.44 -15.22
N ASN A 45 8.83 -27.43 -16.06
CA ASN A 45 9.03 -26.02 -15.69
C ASN A 45 8.27 -25.66 -14.40
N ILE A 46 7.13 -26.31 -14.14
CA ILE A 46 6.37 -26.19 -12.89
C ILE A 46 7.20 -26.65 -11.68
N THR A 47 7.89 -27.78 -11.79
CA THR A 47 8.75 -28.32 -10.73
C THR A 47 9.94 -27.39 -10.49
N LYS A 48 10.55 -26.85 -11.55
CA LYS A 48 11.65 -25.86 -11.42
C LYS A 48 11.20 -24.59 -10.70
N GLN A 49 10.02 -24.05 -11.04
CA GLN A 49 9.43 -22.89 -10.35
C GLN A 49 9.12 -23.19 -8.88
N LYS A 50 8.56 -24.38 -8.57
CA LYS A 50 8.31 -24.80 -7.18
C LYS A 50 9.60 -24.90 -6.36
N VAL A 51 10.67 -25.46 -6.94
CA VAL A 51 11.99 -25.55 -6.28
C VAL A 51 12.56 -24.15 -6.02
N ALA A 52 12.45 -23.24 -6.99
CA ALA A 52 12.90 -21.85 -6.81
C ALA A 52 12.11 -21.13 -5.70
N ALA A 53 10.78 -21.24 -5.71
CA ALA A 53 9.93 -20.66 -4.67
C ALA A 53 10.21 -21.26 -3.28
N ALA A 54 10.41 -22.58 -3.20
CA ALA A 54 10.76 -23.26 -1.94
C ALA A 54 12.12 -22.81 -1.42
N LYS A 55 13.13 -22.68 -2.30
CA LYS A 55 14.46 -22.16 -1.94
C LYS A 55 14.35 -20.74 -1.38
N GLN A 56 13.65 -19.85 -2.08
CA GLN A 56 13.46 -18.46 -1.65
C GLN A 56 12.72 -18.38 -0.32
N TYR A 57 11.67 -19.18 -0.13
CA TYR A 57 10.93 -19.25 1.13
C TYR A 57 11.84 -19.68 2.30
N ILE A 58 12.64 -20.74 2.12
CA ILE A 58 13.54 -21.26 3.15
C ILE A 58 14.62 -20.22 3.49
N GLU A 59 15.24 -19.62 2.47
CA GLU A 59 16.27 -18.59 2.68
C GLU A 59 15.72 -17.37 3.42
N ASN A 60 14.55 -16.87 3.03
CA ASN A 60 13.91 -15.75 3.70
C ASN A 60 13.51 -16.10 5.14
N HIS A 61 12.94 -17.29 5.36
CA HIS A 61 12.58 -17.75 6.70
C HIS A 61 13.79 -17.76 7.64
N TYR A 62 14.92 -18.33 7.23
CA TYR A 62 16.11 -18.36 8.08
C TYR A 62 16.76 -16.97 8.26
N LYS A 63 16.76 -16.12 7.22
CA LYS A 63 17.23 -14.73 7.34
C LYS A 63 16.43 -13.96 8.38
N GLU A 64 15.10 -14.03 8.32
CA GLU A 64 14.19 -13.35 9.24
C GLU A 64 14.32 -13.89 10.67
N GLN A 65 14.41 -15.21 10.84
CA GLN A 65 14.66 -15.82 12.15
C GLN A 65 16.00 -15.38 12.75
N MET A 66 17.07 -15.26 11.94
CA MET A 66 18.36 -14.75 12.41
C MET A 66 18.30 -13.26 12.76
N LYS A 67 17.59 -12.45 11.98
CA LYS A 67 17.36 -11.03 12.26
C LYS A 67 16.60 -10.85 13.58
N ASN A 68 15.49 -11.55 13.77
CA ASN A 68 14.70 -11.51 15.01
C ASN A 68 15.52 -11.95 16.24
N LEU A 69 16.36 -12.97 16.09
CA LEU A 69 17.27 -13.41 17.15
C LEU A 69 18.31 -12.34 17.50
N GLN A 70 18.84 -11.64 16.49
CA GLN A 70 19.82 -10.58 16.67
C GLN A 70 19.21 -9.36 17.36
N GLU A 71 18.05 -8.88 16.89
CA GLU A 71 17.32 -7.77 17.50
C GLU A 71 16.95 -8.05 18.95
N ARG A 72 16.52 -9.29 19.26
CA ARG A 72 16.24 -9.71 20.62
C ARG A 72 17.47 -9.66 21.53
N LYS A 73 18.63 -10.07 21.02
CA LYS A 73 19.91 -9.94 21.75
C LYS A 73 20.29 -8.48 21.95
N GLU A 74 20.09 -7.64 20.95
CA GLU A 74 20.40 -6.21 21.04
C GLU A 74 19.50 -5.49 22.05
N ARG A 75 18.19 -5.77 22.07
CA ARG A 75 17.25 -5.26 23.07
C ARG A 75 17.64 -5.69 24.49
N ARG A 76 18.00 -6.97 24.66
CA ARG A 76 18.50 -7.49 25.94
C ARG A 76 19.80 -6.81 26.37
N ASN A 77 20.80 -6.74 25.49
CA ASN A 77 22.08 -6.10 25.77
C ASN A 77 21.92 -4.61 26.11
N MET A 78 20.97 -3.92 25.46
CA MET A 78 20.67 -2.52 25.76
C MET A 78 20.11 -2.37 27.18
N LEU A 79 19.19 -3.24 27.59
CA LEU A 79 18.65 -3.23 28.94
C LEU A 79 19.74 -3.56 29.97
N GLU A 80 20.53 -4.61 29.74
CA GLU A 80 21.61 -5.01 30.65
C GLU A 80 22.66 -3.89 30.84
N LYS A 81 23.05 -3.18 29.78
CA LYS A 81 23.95 -2.02 29.90
C LYS A 81 23.33 -0.88 30.72
N LYS A 82 22.05 -0.57 30.48
CA LYS A 82 21.35 0.48 31.23
C LYS A 82 21.18 0.12 32.71
N LEU A 83 20.96 -1.15 33.02
CA LEU A 83 20.89 -1.64 34.40
C LEU A 83 22.25 -1.57 35.10
N ALA A 84 23.35 -1.82 34.38
CA ALA A 84 24.71 -1.67 34.90
C ALA A 84 25.10 -0.21 35.16
N ASP A 85 24.58 0.73 34.37
CA ASP A 85 24.85 2.17 34.51
C ASP A 85 23.95 2.85 35.58
N ALA A 86 22.94 2.14 36.09
CA ALA A 86 21.96 2.64 37.05
C ALA A 86 22.17 2.02 38.45
N ASP A 87 21.94 2.80 39.50
CA ASP A 87 22.07 2.36 40.90
C ASP A 87 20.81 1.60 41.33
N VAL A 88 20.57 0.45 40.69
CA VAL A 88 19.36 -0.37 40.80
C VAL A 88 19.70 -1.64 41.56
N SER A 89 18.84 -2.04 42.51
CA SER A 89 19.04 -3.25 43.31
C SER A 89 19.11 -4.50 42.43
N GLU A 90 19.86 -5.53 42.85
CA GLU A 90 19.93 -6.81 42.11
C GLU A 90 18.54 -7.47 41.94
N GLU A 91 17.64 -7.25 42.90
CA GLU A 91 16.26 -7.73 42.83
C GLU A 91 15.46 -7.04 41.71
N ASP A 92 15.57 -5.71 41.63
CA ASP A 92 14.91 -4.92 40.59
C ASP A 92 15.49 -5.20 39.19
N GLN A 93 16.81 -5.38 39.09
CA GLN A 93 17.46 -5.79 37.84
C GLN A 93 16.91 -7.14 37.35
N ASN A 94 16.79 -8.12 38.25
CA ASN A 94 16.22 -9.44 37.92
C ASN A 94 14.75 -9.36 37.52
N ASN A 95 13.95 -8.52 38.20
CA ASN A 95 12.55 -8.31 37.87
C ASN A 95 12.37 -7.67 36.48
N LEU A 96 13.22 -6.69 36.13
CA LEU A 96 13.20 -6.04 34.81
C LEU A 96 13.62 -6.99 33.68
N LEU A 97 14.62 -7.85 33.91
CA LEU A 97 15.01 -8.88 32.94
C LEU A 97 13.90 -9.92 32.73
N LYS A 98 13.26 -10.39 33.82
CA LYS A 98 12.10 -11.30 33.72
C LYS A 98 10.93 -10.63 32.98
N PHE A 99 10.68 -9.35 33.23
CA PHE A 99 9.66 -8.60 32.51
C PHE A 99 9.96 -8.51 31.01
N LEU A 100 11.20 -8.21 30.63
CA LEU A 100 11.63 -8.22 29.23
C LEU A 100 11.44 -9.60 28.59
N GLU A 101 11.80 -10.68 29.28
CA GLU A 101 11.62 -12.05 28.78
C GLU A 101 10.13 -12.40 28.60
N LYS A 102 9.26 -12.00 29.52
CA LYS A 102 7.80 -12.15 29.40
C LYS A 102 7.28 -11.38 28.18
N LYS A 103 7.72 -10.13 27.98
CA LYS A 103 7.34 -9.31 26.82
C LYS A 103 7.82 -9.90 25.49
N GLU A 104 9.06 -10.39 25.42
CA GLU A 104 9.59 -11.07 24.22
C GLU A 104 8.80 -12.37 23.92
N THR A 105 8.36 -13.08 24.95
CA THR A 105 7.54 -14.28 24.80
C THR A 105 6.14 -13.96 24.26
N GLU A 106 5.50 -12.93 24.80
CA GLU A 106 4.22 -12.43 24.29
C GLU A 106 4.36 -11.89 22.86
N TYR A 107 5.44 -11.17 22.55
CA TYR A 107 5.73 -10.71 21.19
C TYR A 107 5.83 -11.89 20.21
N MET A 108 6.57 -12.95 20.54
CA MET A 108 6.65 -14.17 19.72
C MET A 108 5.30 -14.91 19.62
N ARG A 109 4.45 -14.83 20.65
CA ARG A 109 3.10 -15.40 20.62
C ARG A 109 2.21 -14.61 19.66
N LEU A 110 2.24 -13.29 19.72
CA LEU A 110 1.52 -12.40 18.80
C LEU A 110 1.98 -12.56 17.35
N GLN A 111 3.28 -12.79 17.12
CA GLN A 111 3.82 -13.09 15.79
C GLN A 111 3.34 -14.44 15.21
N ARG A 112 2.94 -15.40 16.07
CA ARG A 112 2.40 -16.69 15.63
C ARG A 112 0.93 -16.62 15.22
N HIS A 113 0.19 -15.59 15.63
CA HIS A 113 -1.18 -15.40 15.21
C HIS A 113 -1.21 -14.85 13.77
N LYS A 114 -1.64 -15.71 12.84
CA LYS A 114 -1.84 -15.32 11.44
C LYS A 114 -3.20 -14.65 11.34
N MET A 115 -3.19 -13.35 11.08
CA MET A 115 -4.40 -12.60 10.75
C MET A 115 -5.06 -13.23 9.52
N GLY A 116 -6.37 -13.43 9.57
CA GLY A 116 -7.20 -13.90 8.48
C GLY A 116 -8.43 -13.02 8.28
N ALA A 117 -9.17 -13.27 7.21
CA ALA A 117 -10.40 -12.53 6.92
C ALA A 117 -11.45 -12.69 8.04
N ASP A 118 -11.45 -13.84 8.72
CA ASP A 118 -12.37 -14.15 9.81
C ASP A 118 -12.15 -13.31 11.07
N ASP A 119 -11.01 -12.62 11.20
CA ASP A 119 -10.72 -11.73 12.33
C ASP A 119 -11.40 -10.35 12.21
N PHE A 120 -12.05 -10.09 11.07
CA PHE A 120 -12.72 -8.83 10.77
C PHE A 120 -14.22 -9.03 10.53
N ASP A 121 -15.00 -8.09 11.03
CA ASP A 121 -16.40 -7.91 10.63
C ASP A 121 -16.44 -6.99 9.41
N LEU A 122 -16.85 -7.55 8.25
CA LEU A 122 -17.02 -6.78 7.02
C LEU A 122 -18.32 -5.97 7.10
N LEU A 123 -18.21 -4.67 6.91
CA LEU A 123 -19.31 -3.72 6.95
C LEU A 123 -19.59 -3.23 5.52
N THR A 124 -19.80 -1.94 5.36
CA THR A 124 -20.23 -1.29 4.11
C THR A 124 -19.15 -1.36 3.02
N MET A 125 -19.57 -1.64 1.79
CA MET A 125 -18.73 -1.47 0.60
C MET A 125 -18.56 0.01 0.28
N ILE A 126 -17.31 0.46 0.16
CA ILE A 126 -16.95 1.86 -0.12
C ILE A 126 -16.24 2.03 -1.46
N GLY A 127 -15.87 0.94 -2.13
CA GLY A 127 -15.25 1.01 -3.44
C GLY A 127 -15.33 -0.31 -4.20
N LYS A 128 -15.37 -0.22 -5.53
CA LYS A 128 -15.38 -1.38 -6.43
C LYS A 128 -14.39 -1.16 -7.56
N GLY A 129 -13.39 -2.04 -7.64
CA GLY A 129 -12.34 -1.98 -8.65
C GLY A 129 -12.45 -3.11 -9.68
N ALA A 130 -11.54 -3.09 -10.67
CA ALA A 130 -11.51 -4.10 -11.73
C ALA A 130 -11.23 -5.53 -11.23
N PHE A 131 -10.55 -5.67 -10.09
CA PHE A 131 -10.09 -6.96 -9.55
C PHE A 131 -10.75 -7.33 -8.22
N GLY A 132 -11.60 -6.47 -7.66
CA GLY A 132 -12.01 -6.60 -6.27
C GLY A 132 -12.89 -5.47 -5.75
N GLU A 133 -13.05 -5.46 -4.44
CA GLU A 133 -13.87 -4.50 -3.71
C GLU A 133 -13.11 -3.98 -2.48
N VAL A 134 -13.48 -2.79 -2.02
CA VAL A 134 -13.00 -2.16 -0.79
C VAL A 134 -14.19 -2.03 0.16
N ARG A 135 -14.05 -2.54 1.37
CA ARG A 135 -15.07 -2.43 2.42
C ARG A 135 -14.49 -1.81 3.67
N VAL A 136 -15.31 -1.05 4.40
CA VAL A 136 -15.04 -0.76 5.81
C VAL A 136 -15.15 -2.07 6.58
N CYS A 137 -14.23 -2.33 7.49
CA CYS A 137 -14.28 -3.47 8.37
C CYS A 137 -13.86 -3.10 9.79
N LYS A 138 -14.30 -3.89 10.76
CA LYS A 138 -13.94 -3.74 12.17
C LYS A 138 -13.18 -4.96 12.64
N GLU A 139 -12.00 -4.78 13.23
CA GLU A 139 -11.26 -5.89 13.83
C GLU A 139 -11.97 -6.36 15.10
N LYS A 140 -12.25 -7.67 15.20
CA LYS A 140 -13.05 -8.24 16.30
C LYS A 140 -12.40 -8.12 17.68
N THR A 141 -11.08 -8.18 17.73
CA THR A 141 -10.29 -8.19 18.97
C THR A 141 -10.11 -6.79 19.56
N THR A 142 -9.79 -5.81 18.72
CA THR A 142 -9.45 -4.45 19.13
C THR A 142 -10.61 -3.47 18.96
N GLY A 143 -11.59 -3.81 18.13
CA GLY A 143 -12.67 -2.91 17.73
C GLY A 143 -12.23 -1.78 16.77
N HIS A 144 -10.98 -1.78 16.30
CA HIS A 144 -10.50 -0.74 15.38
C HIS A 144 -11.11 -0.88 13.99
N VAL A 145 -11.34 0.25 13.35
CA VAL A 145 -11.95 0.36 12.02
C VAL A 145 -10.85 0.50 10.97
N TYR A 146 -11.01 -0.24 9.87
CA TYR A 146 -10.07 -0.28 8.76
C TYR A 146 -10.80 -0.26 7.41
N ALA A 147 -10.07 0.05 6.35
CA ALA A 147 -10.48 -0.24 4.98
C ALA A 147 -9.81 -1.53 4.51
N MET A 148 -10.61 -2.54 4.18
CA MET A 148 -10.14 -3.81 3.62
C MET A 148 -10.33 -3.84 2.10
N LYS A 149 -9.22 -3.90 1.35
CA LYS A 149 -9.22 -4.15 -0.11
C LYS A 149 -9.09 -5.65 -0.34
N LYS A 150 -10.12 -6.25 -0.93
CA LYS A 150 -10.21 -7.69 -1.26
C LYS A 150 -10.06 -7.90 -2.76
N LEU A 151 -9.01 -8.59 -3.18
CA LEU A 151 -8.63 -8.77 -4.60
C LEU A 151 -8.68 -10.24 -5.00
N LYS A 152 -9.32 -10.56 -6.13
CA LYS A 152 -9.51 -11.95 -6.59
C LYS A 152 -8.30 -12.48 -7.35
N LYS A 153 -7.62 -13.52 -6.81
CA LYS A 153 -6.40 -14.11 -7.40
C LYS A 153 -6.60 -14.57 -8.85
N SER A 154 -7.73 -15.22 -9.13
CA SER A 154 -8.01 -15.74 -10.48
C SER A 154 -8.13 -14.65 -11.53
N GLU A 155 -8.67 -13.48 -11.16
CA GLU A 155 -8.86 -12.36 -12.08
C GLU A 155 -7.54 -11.70 -12.42
N MET A 156 -6.67 -11.53 -11.43
CA MET A 156 -5.33 -10.98 -11.62
C MET A 156 -4.46 -11.88 -12.50
N LEU A 157 -4.50 -13.20 -12.28
CA LEU A 157 -3.77 -14.17 -13.10
C LEU A 157 -4.25 -14.15 -14.55
N ARG A 158 -5.57 -14.10 -14.76
CA ARG A 158 -6.17 -14.05 -16.10
C ARG A 158 -5.73 -12.80 -16.88
N ARG A 159 -5.54 -11.67 -16.21
CA ARG A 159 -5.17 -10.39 -16.81
C ARG A 159 -3.66 -10.12 -16.82
N GLY A 160 -2.84 -10.99 -16.22
CA GLY A 160 -1.39 -10.80 -16.12
C GLY A 160 -0.94 -9.69 -15.17
N GLN A 161 -1.77 -9.31 -14.20
CA GLN A 161 -1.59 -8.09 -13.37
C GLN A 161 -1.01 -8.41 -11.97
N VAL A 162 -0.22 -9.48 -11.86
CA VAL A 162 0.31 -9.95 -10.57
C VAL A 162 1.39 -9.00 -10.03
N GLU A 163 2.26 -8.49 -10.90
CA GLU A 163 3.36 -7.60 -10.50
C GLU A 163 2.85 -6.26 -9.97
N HIS A 164 1.76 -5.75 -10.55
CA HIS A 164 1.09 -4.54 -10.10
C HIS A 164 0.61 -4.60 -8.63
N VAL A 165 -0.01 -5.71 -8.22
CA VAL A 165 -0.47 -5.87 -6.83
C VAL A 165 0.70 -6.09 -5.86
N LYS A 166 1.80 -6.68 -6.32
CA LYS A 166 3.03 -6.75 -5.50
C LYS A 166 3.64 -5.36 -5.32
N ALA A 167 3.67 -4.56 -6.38
CA ALA A 167 4.18 -3.19 -6.35
C ALA A 167 3.35 -2.31 -5.41
N GLU A 168 2.01 -2.36 -5.50
CA GLU A 168 1.11 -1.64 -4.58
C GLU A 168 1.42 -1.96 -3.12
N ARG A 169 1.48 -3.25 -2.79
CA ARG A 169 1.79 -3.70 -1.43
C ARG A 169 3.20 -3.28 -0.99
N ASN A 170 4.21 -3.39 -1.86
CA ASN A 170 5.59 -3.00 -1.52
C ASN A 170 5.68 -1.51 -1.21
N LEU A 171 5.14 -0.67 -2.08
CA LEU A 171 5.13 0.78 -1.89
C LEU A 171 4.45 1.14 -0.57
N LEU A 172 3.26 0.60 -0.32
CA LEU A 172 2.52 0.85 0.91
C LEU A 172 3.23 0.34 2.18
N ALA A 173 4.09 -0.67 2.06
CA ALA A 173 4.87 -1.21 3.17
C ALA A 173 6.20 -0.45 3.38
N GLU A 174 6.74 0.18 2.34
CA GLU A 174 8.03 0.89 2.34
C GLU A 174 7.88 2.38 2.63
N VAL A 175 6.79 3.01 2.16
CA VAL A 175 6.57 4.44 2.23
C VAL A 175 5.72 4.77 3.46
N ASP A 176 6.36 5.28 4.51
CA ASP A 176 5.68 5.84 5.68
C ASP A 176 5.66 7.38 5.56
N SER A 177 4.54 7.91 5.09
CA SER A 177 4.35 9.34 4.85
C SER A 177 2.90 9.72 5.15
N ASN A 178 2.70 10.87 5.81
CA ASN A 178 1.35 11.38 6.10
C ASN A 178 0.53 11.63 4.82
N CYS A 179 1.19 11.75 3.67
CA CYS A 179 0.56 12.03 2.38
C CYS A 179 0.04 10.76 1.68
N ILE A 180 0.33 9.57 2.22
CA ILE A 180 0.04 8.27 1.61
C ILE A 180 -0.83 7.45 2.55
N VAL A 181 -1.81 6.72 2.02
CA VAL A 181 -2.62 5.78 2.80
C VAL A 181 -1.74 4.72 3.45
N LYS A 182 -1.91 4.53 4.75
CA LYS A 182 -1.15 3.58 5.56
C LYS A 182 -1.64 2.15 5.40
N LEU A 183 -0.71 1.22 5.22
CA LEU A 183 -0.95 -0.23 5.25
C LEU A 183 -0.58 -0.82 6.61
N TYR A 184 -1.55 -1.43 7.29
CA TYR A 184 -1.36 -2.13 8.56
C TYR A 184 -0.89 -3.56 8.36
N CYS A 185 -1.56 -4.31 7.48
CA CYS A 185 -1.15 -5.65 7.13
C CYS A 185 -1.73 -6.09 5.78
N SER A 186 -1.15 -7.15 5.22
CA SER A 186 -1.68 -7.88 4.07
C SER A 186 -1.66 -9.37 4.34
N PHE A 187 -2.67 -10.08 3.86
CA PHE A 187 -2.77 -11.53 3.99
C PHE A 187 -3.50 -12.12 2.77
N GLN A 188 -3.58 -13.44 2.70
CA GLN A 188 -4.20 -14.14 1.58
C GLN A 188 -4.88 -15.41 2.06
N ASP A 189 -5.93 -15.81 1.36
CA ASP A 189 -6.54 -17.14 1.47
C ASP A 189 -6.41 -17.88 0.12
N ASP A 190 -7.18 -18.96 -0.08
CA ASP A 190 -7.11 -19.77 -1.30
C ASP A 190 -7.60 -19.01 -2.56
N GLU A 191 -8.42 -17.96 -2.41
CA GLU A 191 -9.12 -17.28 -3.50
C GLU A 191 -8.75 -15.80 -3.65
N PHE A 192 -8.39 -15.14 -2.55
CA PHE A 192 -8.27 -13.69 -2.44
C PHE A 192 -6.95 -13.26 -1.80
N LEU A 193 -6.57 -12.03 -2.14
CA LEU A 193 -5.55 -11.24 -1.46
C LEU A 193 -6.23 -10.10 -0.72
N TYR A 194 -5.69 -9.74 0.44
CA TYR A 194 -6.26 -8.73 1.33
C TYR A 194 -5.20 -7.70 1.71
N LEU A 195 -5.58 -6.42 1.65
CA LEU A 195 -4.83 -5.30 2.21
C LEU A 195 -5.71 -4.64 3.28
N ILE A 196 -5.16 -4.46 4.49
CA ILE A 196 -5.79 -3.76 5.60
C ILE A 196 -5.13 -2.39 5.72
N MET A 197 -5.91 -1.36 5.39
CA MET A 197 -5.46 0.02 5.28
C MET A 197 -6.16 0.90 6.30
N GLU A 198 -5.62 2.08 6.58
CA GLU A 198 -6.35 3.10 7.33
C GLU A 198 -7.66 3.45 6.63
N TYR A 199 -8.72 3.62 7.43
CA TYR A 199 -10.00 4.09 6.93
C TYR A 199 -10.02 5.62 6.92
N LEU A 200 -10.36 6.22 5.78
CA LEU A 200 -10.42 7.66 5.58
C LEU A 200 -11.89 8.11 5.39
N PRO A 201 -12.58 8.56 6.44
CA PRO A 201 -14.03 8.79 6.39
C PRO A 201 -14.43 10.04 5.60
N GLY A 202 -13.48 10.86 5.17
CA GLY A 202 -13.73 12.05 4.36
C GLY A 202 -14.08 11.75 2.90
N GLY A 203 -13.98 10.48 2.47
CA GLY A 203 -14.28 10.07 1.09
C GLY A 203 -13.16 10.43 0.13
N ASP A 204 -13.49 10.55 -1.14
CA ASP A 204 -12.56 10.93 -2.20
C ASP A 204 -12.79 12.37 -2.72
N MET A 205 -11.74 12.97 -3.29
CA MET A 205 -11.76 14.31 -3.88
C MET A 205 -12.78 14.39 -5.03
N MET A 206 -13.02 13.28 -5.73
CA MET A 206 -14.04 13.21 -6.78
C MET A 206 -15.43 13.52 -6.22
N THR A 207 -15.80 12.91 -5.10
CA THR A 207 -17.07 13.12 -4.41
C THR A 207 -17.18 14.54 -3.87
N LEU A 208 -16.09 15.13 -3.39
CA LEU A 208 -16.05 16.55 -3.00
C LEU A 208 -16.35 17.46 -4.19
N LEU A 209 -15.70 17.24 -5.34
CA LEU A 209 -15.92 18.01 -6.56
C LEU A 209 -17.34 17.85 -7.10
N MET A 210 -17.95 16.67 -6.97
CA MET A 210 -19.37 16.46 -7.32
C MET A 210 -20.34 17.23 -6.43
N ARG A 211 -19.95 17.56 -5.19
CA ARG A 211 -20.80 18.30 -4.24
C ARG A 211 -20.64 19.81 -4.35
N LYS A 212 -19.41 20.29 -4.57
CA LYS A 212 -19.09 21.73 -4.61
C LYS A 212 -19.10 22.33 -6.01
N ASP A 213 -19.14 21.51 -7.05
CA ASP A 213 -18.96 21.85 -8.47
C ASP A 213 -17.57 22.42 -8.80
N THR A 214 -17.14 23.45 -8.10
CA THR A 214 -15.82 24.07 -8.20
C THR A 214 -15.26 24.40 -6.81
N LEU A 215 -13.95 24.52 -6.73
CA LEU A 215 -13.22 25.03 -5.57
C LEU A 215 -12.72 26.44 -5.88
N THR A 216 -12.65 27.27 -4.84
CA THR A 216 -11.95 28.55 -4.93
C THR A 216 -10.45 28.33 -5.15
N GLU A 217 -9.73 29.33 -5.66
CA GLU A 217 -8.28 29.20 -5.83
C GLU A 217 -7.54 28.94 -4.52
N ASP A 218 -8.05 29.44 -3.39
CA ASP A 218 -7.44 29.21 -2.08
C ASP A 218 -7.62 27.75 -1.62
N GLU A 219 -8.84 27.20 -1.77
CA GLU A 219 -9.11 25.80 -1.47
C GLU A 219 -8.33 24.87 -2.42
N ALA A 220 -8.31 25.18 -3.72
CA ALA A 220 -7.55 24.42 -4.71
C ALA A 220 -6.05 24.49 -4.42
N ARG A 221 -5.51 25.63 -4.00
CA ARG A 221 -4.08 25.77 -3.66
C ARG A 221 -3.67 24.86 -2.52
N PHE A 222 -4.53 24.71 -1.52
CA PHE A 222 -4.32 23.77 -0.43
C PHE A 222 -4.22 22.32 -0.95
N TYR A 223 -5.25 21.84 -1.67
CA TYR A 223 -5.28 20.45 -2.14
C TYR A 223 -4.28 20.12 -3.24
N VAL A 224 -4.02 21.05 -4.16
CA VAL A 224 -2.95 20.90 -5.15
C VAL A 224 -1.59 20.87 -4.43
N GLY A 225 -1.39 21.68 -3.39
CA GLY A 225 -0.18 21.64 -2.56
C GLY A 225 0.02 20.28 -1.87
N GLU A 226 -1.01 19.73 -1.25
CA GLU A 226 -0.94 18.39 -0.63
C GLU A 226 -0.70 17.29 -1.66
N THR A 227 -1.31 17.41 -2.84
CA THR A 227 -1.09 16.48 -3.96
C THR A 227 0.36 16.54 -4.45
N VAL A 228 0.97 17.73 -4.52
CA VAL A 228 2.40 17.88 -4.85
C VAL A 228 3.28 17.15 -3.86
N LEU A 229 3.00 17.28 -2.55
CA LEU A 229 3.76 16.56 -1.52
C LEU A 229 3.58 15.05 -1.60
N ALA A 230 2.37 14.57 -1.90
CA ALA A 230 2.11 13.14 -2.08
C ALA A 230 2.85 12.55 -3.29
N ILE A 231 2.77 13.22 -4.45
CA ILE A 231 3.48 12.80 -5.67
C ILE A 231 5.00 12.84 -5.44
N GLU A 232 5.53 13.90 -4.83
CA GLU A 232 6.94 13.99 -4.49
C GLU A 232 7.38 12.84 -3.56
N SER A 233 6.56 12.47 -2.58
CA SER A 233 6.83 11.39 -1.63
C SER A 233 7.04 10.05 -2.34
N ILE A 234 6.21 9.71 -3.31
CA ILE A 234 6.36 8.45 -4.08
C ILE A 234 7.52 8.51 -5.07
N HIS A 235 7.75 9.67 -5.71
CA HIS A 235 8.86 9.86 -6.65
C HIS A 235 10.22 9.76 -5.95
N LYS A 236 10.34 10.26 -4.71
CA LYS A 236 11.55 10.10 -3.87
C LYS A 236 11.90 8.64 -3.55
N HIS A 237 10.89 7.76 -3.56
CA HIS A 237 11.06 6.31 -3.38
C HIS A 237 11.18 5.57 -4.73
N ASN A 238 11.44 6.30 -5.83
CA ASN A 238 11.60 5.77 -7.17
C ASN A 238 10.37 5.04 -7.72
N TYR A 239 9.16 5.47 -7.35
CA TYR A 239 7.92 4.97 -7.94
C TYR A 239 7.24 6.05 -8.78
N ILE A 240 6.60 5.64 -9.87
CA ILE A 240 5.67 6.49 -10.65
C ILE A 240 4.25 5.98 -10.39
N HIS A 241 3.27 6.86 -10.20
CA HIS A 241 1.89 6.45 -9.94
C HIS A 241 1.14 6.01 -11.21
N ARG A 242 1.20 6.81 -12.27
CA ARG A 242 0.55 6.59 -13.58
C ARG A 242 -0.99 6.63 -13.61
N ASP A 243 -1.62 6.91 -12.47
CA ASP A 243 -3.09 6.93 -12.33
C ASP A 243 -3.53 7.95 -11.27
N ILE A 244 -2.89 9.12 -11.27
CA ILE A 244 -3.29 10.23 -10.41
C ILE A 244 -4.61 10.78 -10.94
N LYS A 245 -5.66 10.72 -10.11
CA LYS A 245 -7.02 11.18 -10.42
C LYS A 245 -7.76 11.50 -9.12
N PRO A 246 -8.84 12.31 -9.16
CA PRO A 246 -9.56 12.72 -7.95
C PRO A 246 -10.10 11.53 -7.12
N ASP A 247 -10.46 10.42 -7.75
CA ASP A 247 -10.93 9.19 -7.08
C ASP A 247 -9.86 8.53 -6.18
N ASN A 248 -8.58 8.77 -6.48
CA ASN A 248 -7.45 8.20 -5.74
C ASN A 248 -6.90 9.16 -4.66
N LEU A 249 -7.44 10.38 -4.57
CA LEU A 249 -7.10 11.39 -3.56
C LEU A 249 -8.15 11.34 -2.45
N LEU A 250 -7.85 10.63 -1.35
CA LEU A 250 -8.78 10.43 -0.25
C LEU A 250 -8.62 11.50 0.82
N LEU A 251 -9.68 11.80 1.56
CA LEU A 251 -9.70 12.78 2.62
C LEU A 251 -9.85 12.10 3.98
N ASP A 252 -9.01 12.48 4.94
CA ASP A 252 -9.18 12.05 6.32
C ASP A 252 -10.33 12.78 7.03
N ARG A 253 -10.55 12.47 8.31
CA ARG A 253 -11.62 13.10 9.11
C ARG A 253 -11.43 14.61 9.34
N TYR A 254 -10.21 15.11 9.16
CA TYR A 254 -9.85 16.51 9.35
C TYR A 254 -9.81 17.26 8.02
N GLY A 255 -9.98 16.56 6.89
CA GLY A 255 -10.00 17.14 5.56
C GLY A 255 -8.66 17.16 4.85
N HIS A 256 -7.61 16.56 5.42
CA HIS A 256 -6.31 16.43 4.76
C HIS A 256 -6.32 15.31 3.73
N MET A 257 -5.65 15.55 2.62
CA MET A 257 -5.59 14.61 1.51
C MET A 257 -4.51 13.55 1.70
N LYS A 258 -4.82 12.30 1.34
CA LYS A 258 -3.87 11.19 1.22
C LYS A 258 -4.04 10.48 -0.11
N LEU A 259 -2.92 10.13 -0.74
CA LEU A 259 -2.91 9.38 -1.99
C LEU A 259 -3.11 7.88 -1.73
N SER A 260 -3.94 7.27 -2.56
CA SER A 260 -4.32 5.86 -2.50
C SER A 260 -4.24 5.18 -3.87
N ASP A 261 -4.47 3.86 -3.90
CA ASP A 261 -4.53 3.02 -5.10
C ASP A 261 -3.27 3.02 -5.98
N PHE A 262 -2.21 2.40 -5.47
CA PHE A 262 -0.93 2.21 -6.16
C PHE A 262 -0.92 1.00 -7.10
N GLY A 263 -2.11 0.51 -7.50
CA GLY A 263 -2.27 -0.67 -8.35
C GLY A 263 -1.68 -0.50 -9.75
N LEU A 264 -1.37 0.72 -10.18
CA LEU A 264 -0.66 0.99 -11.42
C LEU A 264 0.76 1.53 -11.18
N CYS A 265 1.30 1.48 -9.96
CA CYS A 265 2.66 1.94 -9.72
C CYS A 265 3.72 1.08 -10.39
N LYS A 266 4.83 1.72 -10.79
CA LYS A 266 6.01 1.03 -11.31
C LYS A 266 7.30 1.60 -10.69
N PRO A 267 8.22 0.75 -10.19
CA PRO A 267 9.55 1.19 -9.76
C PRO A 267 10.39 1.62 -10.98
N LEU A 268 11.22 2.65 -10.79
CA LEU A 268 12.06 3.25 -11.85
C LEU A 268 13.26 2.38 -12.28
N ASP A 269 13.51 1.25 -11.60
CA ASP A 269 14.61 0.31 -11.89
C ASP A 269 14.34 -0.56 -13.13
N CYS A 270 14.07 0.06 -14.27
CA CYS A 270 14.19 -0.55 -15.58
C CYS A 270 14.35 0.56 -16.63
N SER A 271 15.52 0.59 -17.27
CA SER A 271 15.86 1.43 -18.43
C SER A 271 14.65 1.81 -19.27
N THR A 272 14.32 3.11 -19.32
CA THR A 272 13.29 3.75 -20.17
C THR A 272 12.03 2.90 -20.35
N ILE A 273 10.94 3.19 -19.62
CA ILE A 273 9.67 2.45 -19.69
C ILE A 273 9.22 2.20 -21.14
N GLN A 274 9.65 1.09 -21.72
CA GLN A 274 9.18 0.54 -22.97
C GLN A 274 8.58 -0.81 -22.61
N GLU A 275 7.31 -0.82 -22.20
CA GLU A 275 6.64 -2.09 -21.89
C GLU A 275 5.21 -2.21 -22.43
N ASN A 276 4.91 -3.45 -22.79
CA ASN A 276 3.89 -3.97 -23.71
C ASN A 276 2.46 -4.12 -23.12
N ASP A 277 2.11 -3.40 -22.05
CA ASP A 277 0.91 -3.72 -21.26
C ASP A 277 -0.41 -3.07 -21.72
N PHE A 278 -0.41 -2.33 -22.82
CA PHE A 278 -1.65 -1.90 -23.50
C PHE A 278 -1.92 -2.74 -24.75
N SER A 279 -2.05 -4.05 -24.55
CA SER A 279 -2.51 -4.97 -25.59
C SER A 279 -4.02 -5.20 -25.45
N SER A 280 -4.80 -4.27 -26.00
CA SER A 280 -6.23 -4.46 -26.30
C SER A 280 -6.55 -3.74 -27.60
N ASN A 281 -6.86 -4.56 -28.62
CA ASN A 281 -7.44 -4.25 -29.92
C ASN A 281 -6.91 -3.05 -30.72
N SER A 282 -6.04 -3.39 -31.67
CA SER A 282 -5.82 -2.62 -32.89
C SER A 282 -7.16 -2.38 -33.60
N VAL A 283 -7.62 -1.14 -33.63
CA VAL A 283 -8.71 -0.70 -34.51
C VAL A 283 -8.05 -0.11 -35.76
N ASN A 284 -7.91 -0.95 -36.79
CA ASN A 284 -7.68 -0.47 -38.15
C ASN A 284 -8.97 0.22 -38.65
N GLY A 285 -9.10 1.51 -38.34
CA GLY A 285 -10.12 2.38 -38.91
C GLY A 285 -9.59 3.05 -40.17
N SER A 286 -10.02 2.57 -41.34
CA SER A 286 -9.79 3.21 -42.63
C SER A 286 -10.19 4.69 -42.58
N GLN A 287 -9.32 5.56 -43.10
CA GLN A 287 -9.61 6.97 -43.33
C GLN A 287 -10.82 7.11 -44.26
N ARG A 288 -11.97 7.51 -43.71
CA ARG A 288 -12.99 8.24 -44.46
C ARG A 288 -12.99 9.66 -43.92
N LYS A 289 -12.68 10.62 -44.81
CA LYS A 289 -12.95 12.03 -44.60
C LYS A 289 -14.47 12.20 -44.66
N ASP A 290 -15.11 12.43 -43.52
CA ASP A 290 -16.42 13.07 -43.49
C ASP A 290 -16.20 14.55 -43.14
N GLU A 291 -16.48 15.38 -44.13
CA GLU A 291 -16.67 16.82 -43.98
C GLU A 291 -17.99 17.09 -43.26
N GLY A 292 -17.97 18.09 -42.37
CA GLY A 292 -19.17 18.85 -42.01
C GLY A 292 -20.14 18.19 -41.03
N ASN A 293 -19.78 18.16 -39.75
CA ASN A 293 -20.78 18.31 -38.69
C ASN A 293 -20.18 19.15 -37.56
N THR A 294 -20.48 20.45 -37.56
CA THR A 294 -20.31 21.31 -36.39
C THR A 294 -21.28 20.82 -35.32
N ALA A 295 -20.79 19.95 -34.43
CA ALA A 295 -21.50 19.67 -33.19
C ALA A 295 -21.76 21.01 -32.48
N PRO A 296 -22.98 21.28 -31.98
CA PRO A 296 -23.25 22.50 -31.26
C PRO A 296 -22.28 22.61 -30.09
N THR A 297 -21.60 23.75 -30.00
CA THR A 297 -20.66 24.02 -28.91
C THR A 297 -21.49 24.14 -27.64
N ARG A 298 -21.54 23.07 -26.84
CA ARG A 298 -22.29 23.04 -25.57
C ARG A 298 -21.78 24.15 -24.65
N THR A 299 -22.70 24.82 -23.98
CA THR A 299 -22.37 25.82 -22.97
C THR A 299 -21.63 25.16 -21.79
N GLN A 300 -20.86 25.93 -21.03
CA GLN A 300 -20.12 25.40 -19.87
C GLN A 300 -21.03 24.69 -18.86
N MET A 301 -22.21 25.27 -18.60
CA MET A 301 -23.20 24.69 -17.68
C MET A 301 -23.74 23.35 -18.20
N GLU A 302 -23.94 23.22 -19.51
CA GLU A 302 -24.32 21.95 -20.13
C GLU A 302 -23.18 20.93 -20.09
N GLN A 303 -21.92 21.36 -20.25
CA GLN A 303 -20.76 20.47 -20.14
C GLN A 303 -20.60 19.95 -18.71
N LEU A 304 -20.74 20.81 -17.70
CA LEU A 304 -20.71 20.44 -16.29
C LEU A 304 -21.83 19.45 -15.94
N GLN A 305 -23.08 19.77 -16.27
CA GLN A 305 -24.22 18.88 -16.00
C GLN A 305 -24.09 17.53 -16.70
N HIS A 306 -23.61 17.53 -17.95
CA HIS A 306 -23.40 16.32 -18.71
C HIS A 306 -22.24 15.49 -18.16
N TRP A 307 -21.14 16.14 -17.79
CA TRP A 307 -20.01 15.49 -17.15
C TRP A 307 -20.45 14.82 -15.84
N GLN A 308 -21.15 15.53 -14.96
CA GLN A 308 -21.67 14.96 -13.70
C GLN A 308 -22.57 13.74 -13.95
N LYS A 309 -23.46 13.81 -14.94
CA LYS A 309 -24.38 12.71 -15.29
C LYS A 309 -23.65 11.49 -15.86
N ASN A 310 -22.76 11.71 -16.83
CA ASN A 310 -22.02 10.64 -17.49
C ASN A 310 -20.93 10.05 -16.60
N ARG A 311 -20.36 10.86 -15.70
CA ARG A 311 -19.31 10.39 -14.82
C ARG A 311 -19.79 9.43 -13.75
N ARG A 312 -20.99 9.65 -13.19
CA ARG A 312 -21.67 8.62 -12.37
C ARG A 312 -21.75 7.31 -13.14
N THR A 313 -22.02 7.33 -14.44
CA THR A 313 -22.09 6.09 -15.25
C THR A 313 -20.71 5.47 -15.54
N LEU A 314 -19.67 6.31 -15.72
CA LEU A 314 -18.31 5.89 -16.11
C LEU A 314 -17.44 5.41 -14.94
N ALA A 315 -17.70 5.86 -13.71
CA ALA A 315 -17.05 5.32 -12.50
C ALA A 315 -17.23 3.79 -12.36
N TYR A 316 -18.30 3.24 -12.97
CA TYR A 316 -18.65 1.81 -12.94
C TYR A 316 -18.14 1.00 -14.14
N SER A 317 -17.42 1.63 -15.08
CA SER A 317 -16.87 0.99 -16.28
C SER A 317 -15.45 0.48 -16.03
N THR A 318 -15.17 -0.77 -16.42
CA THR A 318 -13.84 -1.43 -16.29
C THR A 318 -12.68 -0.71 -16.99
N VAL A 319 -12.99 0.26 -17.85
CA VAL A 319 -12.02 1.16 -18.47
C VAL A 319 -12.32 2.55 -17.91
N GLY A 320 -11.52 3.00 -16.93
CA GLY A 320 -11.69 4.30 -16.29
C GLY A 320 -11.66 5.46 -17.29
N THR A 321 -11.96 6.68 -16.84
CA THR A 321 -12.01 7.83 -17.74
C THR A 321 -10.58 8.33 -18.04
N PRO A 322 -10.18 8.47 -19.33
CA PRO A 322 -8.80 8.82 -19.69
C PRO A 322 -8.45 10.29 -19.43
N ASP A 323 -9.31 11.03 -18.72
CA ASP A 323 -9.27 12.50 -18.59
C ASP A 323 -7.94 13.04 -18.02
N TYR A 324 -7.27 12.25 -17.19
CA TYR A 324 -6.04 12.63 -16.46
C TYR A 324 -4.77 12.05 -17.07
N ILE A 325 -4.88 11.26 -18.15
CA ILE A 325 -3.74 10.54 -18.72
C ILE A 325 -2.89 11.51 -19.56
N ALA A 326 -1.57 11.46 -19.34
CA ALA A 326 -0.62 12.27 -20.10
C ALA A 326 -0.50 11.82 -21.58
N PRO A 327 -0.25 12.75 -22.52
CA PRO A 327 -0.20 12.42 -23.94
C PRO A 327 0.92 11.43 -24.29
N GLU A 328 2.07 11.49 -23.63
CA GLU A 328 3.17 10.54 -23.84
C GLU A 328 2.84 9.11 -23.40
N VAL A 329 1.96 8.95 -22.39
CA VAL A 329 1.46 7.65 -21.95
C VAL A 329 0.55 7.05 -23.03
N LEU A 330 -0.35 7.86 -23.61
CA LEU A 330 -1.21 7.45 -24.73
C LEU A 330 -0.41 7.12 -26.00
N LEU A 331 0.62 7.91 -26.29
CA LEU A 331 1.46 7.75 -27.48
C LEU A 331 2.50 6.63 -27.35
N LYS A 332 2.61 5.98 -26.18
CA LYS A 332 3.54 4.88 -25.91
C LYS A 332 5.00 5.22 -26.23
N LYS A 333 5.42 6.48 -26.06
CA LYS A 333 6.77 6.96 -26.42
C LYS A 333 7.85 6.69 -25.37
N GLY A 334 7.53 5.88 -24.37
CA GLY A 334 8.25 5.87 -23.10
C GLY A 334 7.98 7.15 -22.31
N TYR A 335 7.84 7.00 -21.00
CA TYR A 335 7.51 8.09 -20.10
C TYR A 335 8.16 7.82 -18.74
N GLY A 336 8.40 8.89 -17.98
CA GLY A 336 8.90 8.83 -16.61
C GLY A 336 7.90 9.42 -15.61
N MET A 337 8.43 9.91 -14.50
CA MET A 337 7.68 10.50 -13.38
C MET A 337 6.93 11.78 -13.75
N GLU A 338 7.33 12.45 -14.83
CA GLU A 338 6.70 13.66 -15.33
C GLU A 338 5.22 13.49 -15.72
N CYS A 339 4.76 12.26 -16.00
CA CYS A 339 3.37 12.02 -16.38
C CYS A 339 2.40 12.28 -15.23
N ASP A 340 2.82 12.08 -13.98
CA ASP A 340 1.99 12.36 -12.79
C ASP A 340 1.74 13.88 -12.64
N TRP A 341 2.71 14.72 -13.05
CA TRP A 341 2.56 16.18 -13.06
C TRP A 341 1.57 16.69 -14.10
N TRP A 342 1.39 15.97 -15.22
CA TRP A 342 0.31 16.26 -16.16
C TRP A 342 -1.05 16.02 -15.52
N SER A 343 -1.20 14.87 -14.85
CA SER A 343 -2.43 14.54 -14.14
C SER A 343 -2.77 15.58 -13.07
N LEU A 344 -1.77 16.07 -12.32
CA LEU A 344 -1.94 17.19 -11.39
C LEU A 344 -2.50 18.44 -12.08
N GLY A 345 -1.98 18.81 -13.26
CA GLY A 345 -2.49 19.96 -14.03
C GLY A 345 -3.94 19.78 -14.48
N ALA A 346 -4.32 18.55 -14.87
CA ALA A 346 -5.69 18.24 -15.25
C ALA A 346 -6.65 18.29 -14.05
N ILE A 347 -6.22 17.81 -12.88
CA ILE A 347 -6.98 17.88 -11.62
C ILE A 347 -7.13 19.33 -11.15
N MET A 348 -6.05 20.13 -11.19
CA MET A 348 -6.11 21.55 -10.85
C MET A 348 -7.10 22.30 -11.75
N TYR A 349 -7.09 22.02 -13.06
CA TYR A 349 -8.08 22.58 -13.98
C TYR A 349 -9.50 22.18 -13.56
N GLU A 350 -9.74 20.91 -13.26
CA GLU A 350 -11.05 20.42 -12.86
C GLU A 350 -11.53 21.04 -11.54
N MET A 351 -10.66 21.17 -10.54
CA MET A 351 -10.98 21.85 -9.29
C MET A 351 -11.47 23.28 -9.53
N LEU A 352 -10.85 23.99 -10.45
CA LEU A 352 -11.12 25.41 -10.70
C LEU A 352 -12.24 25.67 -11.72
N VAL A 353 -12.45 24.75 -12.67
CA VAL A 353 -13.38 24.91 -13.80
C VAL A 353 -14.61 24.02 -13.68
N GLY A 354 -14.53 22.95 -12.89
CA GLY A 354 -15.60 22.01 -12.57
C GLY A 354 -15.70 20.77 -13.48
N TYR A 355 -14.86 20.68 -14.51
CA TYR A 355 -14.74 19.50 -15.36
C TYR A 355 -13.33 19.37 -15.94
N PRO A 356 -12.87 18.17 -16.33
CA PRO A 356 -11.53 17.97 -16.88
C PRO A 356 -11.29 18.73 -18.20
N PRO A 357 -10.07 19.20 -18.47
CA PRO A 357 -9.76 20.09 -19.60
C PRO A 357 -10.03 19.47 -20.98
N PHE A 358 -9.99 18.13 -21.08
CA PHE A 358 -10.12 17.40 -22.34
C PHE A 358 -11.38 16.53 -22.40
N TYR A 359 -12.33 16.73 -21.48
CA TYR A 359 -13.52 15.90 -21.38
C TYR A 359 -14.31 15.84 -22.70
N SER A 360 -14.81 14.65 -22.99
CA SER A 360 -15.74 14.34 -24.08
C SER A 360 -16.64 13.16 -23.69
N ASP A 361 -17.80 13.06 -24.32
CA ASP A 361 -18.75 11.97 -24.07
C ASP A 361 -18.16 10.59 -24.42
N GLU A 362 -17.28 10.54 -25.42
CA GLU A 362 -16.63 9.32 -25.88
C GLU A 362 -15.14 9.29 -25.44
N PRO A 363 -14.67 8.22 -24.77
CA PRO A 363 -13.29 8.11 -24.30
C PRO A 363 -12.24 8.30 -25.40
N MET A 364 -12.47 7.77 -26.61
CA MET A 364 -11.57 7.95 -27.74
C MET A 364 -11.47 9.42 -28.19
N SER A 365 -12.57 10.17 -28.07
CA SER A 365 -12.57 11.60 -28.37
C SER A 365 -11.79 12.38 -27.30
N THR A 366 -11.91 12.03 -26.02
CA THR A 366 -11.04 12.55 -24.95
C THR A 366 -9.56 12.30 -25.25
N CYS A 367 -9.18 11.06 -25.61
CA CYS A 367 -7.80 10.73 -25.99
C CYS A 367 -7.30 11.59 -27.18
N ARG A 368 -8.14 11.81 -28.19
CA ARG A 368 -7.78 12.68 -29.34
C ARG A 368 -7.55 14.14 -28.91
N LYS A 369 -8.37 14.66 -27.99
CA LYS A 369 -8.19 16.01 -27.44
C LYS A 369 -6.88 16.10 -26.63
N ILE A 370 -6.57 15.09 -25.82
CA ILE A 370 -5.32 15.02 -25.04
C ILE A 370 -4.09 15.02 -25.96
N VAL A 371 -4.08 14.19 -27.00
CA VAL A 371 -2.96 14.15 -27.97
C VAL A 371 -2.80 15.49 -28.70
N ASN A 372 -3.91 16.20 -28.94
CA ASN A 372 -3.94 17.53 -29.57
C ASN A 372 -4.16 18.65 -28.55
N TRP A 373 -3.62 18.52 -27.34
CA TRP A 373 -3.92 19.43 -26.22
C TRP A 373 -3.69 20.90 -26.56
N ARG A 374 -2.67 21.23 -27.37
CA ARG A 374 -2.35 22.62 -27.75
C ARG A 374 -3.51 23.39 -28.37
N THR A 375 -4.40 22.71 -29.08
CA THR A 375 -5.56 23.33 -29.75
C THR A 375 -6.86 23.16 -28.95
N HIS A 376 -6.84 22.31 -27.91
CA HIS A 376 -8.03 21.93 -27.14
C HIS A 376 -8.03 22.42 -25.70
N LEU A 377 -6.88 22.76 -25.12
CA LEU A 377 -6.79 23.41 -23.82
C LEU A 377 -7.33 24.84 -23.96
N LYS A 378 -8.48 25.09 -23.34
CA LYS A 378 -9.16 26.38 -23.36
C LYS A 378 -9.66 26.67 -21.95
N PHE A 379 -9.60 27.94 -21.54
CA PHE A 379 -10.11 28.39 -20.25
C PHE A 379 -11.41 29.15 -20.47
N PRO A 380 -12.54 28.71 -19.89
CA PRO A 380 -13.80 29.47 -19.91
C PRO A 380 -13.61 30.85 -19.27
N GLU A 381 -14.19 31.89 -19.86
CA GLU A 381 -14.10 33.26 -19.31
C GLU A 381 -14.83 33.38 -17.97
N GLU A 382 -15.89 32.57 -17.80
CA GLU A 382 -16.76 32.52 -16.64
C GLU A 382 -16.06 31.96 -15.41
N ALA A 383 -15.01 31.14 -15.58
CA ALA A 383 -14.24 30.57 -14.47
C ALA A 383 -13.40 31.62 -13.73
N ARG A 384 -13.16 32.81 -14.32
CA ARG A 384 -12.47 33.95 -13.70
C ARG A 384 -11.12 33.63 -13.02
N LEU A 385 -10.37 32.69 -13.59
CA LEU A 385 -9.08 32.27 -13.05
C LEU A 385 -8.02 33.37 -13.13
N SER A 386 -7.18 33.46 -12.09
CA SER A 386 -5.99 34.29 -12.03
C SER A 386 -4.99 33.94 -13.16
N GLN A 387 -4.10 34.88 -13.47
CA GLN A 387 -3.09 34.61 -14.49
C GLN A 387 -2.08 33.57 -14.00
N GLU A 388 -1.80 33.57 -12.70
CA GLU A 388 -0.91 32.63 -12.03
C GLU A 388 -1.49 31.21 -12.08
N ALA A 389 -2.80 31.04 -11.89
CA ALA A 389 -3.46 29.73 -12.02
C ALA A 389 -3.39 29.20 -13.45
N LYS A 390 -3.72 30.05 -14.43
CA LYS A 390 -3.63 29.69 -15.86
C LYS A 390 -2.20 29.32 -16.26
N ASP A 391 -1.22 30.10 -15.80
CA ASP A 391 0.21 29.86 -16.06
C ASP A 391 0.68 28.53 -15.48
N LEU A 392 0.32 28.20 -14.23
CA LEU A 392 0.66 26.92 -13.62
C LEU A 392 0.04 25.75 -14.40
N ILE A 393 -1.26 25.83 -14.72
CA ILE A 393 -1.95 24.80 -15.51
C ILE A 393 -1.26 24.62 -16.87
N CYS A 394 -0.92 25.70 -17.57
CA CYS A 394 -0.24 25.63 -18.87
C CYS A 394 1.16 25.00 -18.77
N LYS A 395 1.88 25.25 -17.68
CA LYS A 395 3.23 24.69 -17.43
C LYS A 395 3.22 23.22 -16.98
N LEU A 396 2.10 22.74 -16.45
CA LEU A 396 1.87 21.32 -16.16
C LEU A 396 1.30 20.57 -17.39
N LEU A 397 0.34 21.18 -18.08
CA LEU A 397 -0.30 20.64 -19.29
C LEU A 397 0.46 21.03 -20.56
N CYS A 398 1.74 20.68 -20.62
CA CYS A 398 2.58 20.86 -21.79
C CYS A 398 3.40 19.62 -22.16
N ASN A 399 4.29 19.77 -23.15
CA ASN A 399 5.23 18.71 -23.48
C ASN A 399 6.16 18.41 -22.29
N VAL A 400 6.61 17.16 -22.19
CA VAL A 400 7.54 16.66 -21.17
C VAL A 400 8.79 17.53 -21.00
N ASP A 401 9.40 17.99 -22.09
CA ASP A 401 10.67 18.73 -22.08
C ASP A 401 10.57 20.13 -21.43
N GLN A 402 9.37 20.72 -21.42
CA GLN A 402 9.09 22.01 -20.78
C GLN A 402 8.23 21.85 -19.52
N ARG A 403 7.79 20.62 -19.20
CA ARG A 403 6.85 20.38 -18.12
C ARG A 403 7.51 20.68 -16.78
N LEU A 404 6.80 21.45 -16.00
CA LEU A 404 7.23 21.83 -14.68
C LEU A 404 7.16 20.61 -13.74
N GLY A 405 8.22 20.38 -12.96
CA GLY A 405 8.37 19.17 -12.15
C GLY A 405 9.27 18.11 -12.79
N SER A 406 9.65 18.26 -14.07
CA SER A 406 10.58 17.34 -14.75
C SER A 406 11.97 17.31 -14.11
N LYS A 407 12.40 18.37 -13.41
CA LYS A 407 13.65 18.40 -12.63
C LYS A 407 13.43 18.22 -11.12
N GLY A 408 12.21 17.92 -10.69
CA GLY A 408 11.83 17.75 -9.30
C GLY A 408 10.69 18.69 -8.89
N ALA A 409 10.00 18.32 -7.81
CA ALA A 409 8.82 19.01 -7.31
C ALA A 409 9.09 20.47 -6.88
N ASP A 410 10.33 20.82 -6.57
CA ASP A 410 10.70 22.18 -6.14
C ASP A 410 10.42 23.24 -7.22
N GLU A 411 10.47 22.87 -8.51
CA GLU A 411 10.05 23.77 -9.59
C GLU A 411 8.57 24.15 -9.43
N ILE A 412 7.72 23.20 -9.04
CA ILE A 412 6.27 23.39 -8.80
C ILE A 412 6.06 24.24 -7.57
N LYS A 413 6.76 23.92 -6.47
CA LYS A 413 6.64 24.64 -5.21
C LYS A 413 7.04 26.11 -5.30
N ALA A 414 7.99 26.43 -6.18
CA ALA A 414 8.47 27.79 -6.42
C ALA A 414 7.54 28.62 -7.32
N HIS A 415 6.48 28.04 -7.88
CA HIS A 415 5.58 28.76 -8.77
C HIS A 415 4.83 29.88 -8.02
N PRO A 416 4.68 31.10 -8.59
CA PRO A 416 4.02 32.23 -7.93
C PRO A 416 2.59 31.96 -7.46
N TRP A 417 1.89 31.01 -8.09
CA TRP A 417 0.56 30.60 -7.67
C TRP A 417 0.52 29.99 -6.26
N PHE A 418 1.64 29.44 -5.76
CA PHE A 418 1.79 28.95 -4.39
C PHE A 418 2.37 30.01 -3.43
N ALA A 419 2.36 31.29 -3.78
CA ALA A 419 2.83 32.34 -2.89
C ALA A 419 2.13 32.29 -1.53
N GLY A 420 2.92 32.23 -0.45
CA GLY A 420 2.42 32.15 0.93
C GLY A 420 2.12 30.73 1.43
N VAL A 421 2.29 29.69 0.61
CA VAL A 421 2.13 28.30 1.06
C VAL A 421 3.30 27.86 1.92
N GLU A 422 2.98 27.32 3.08
CA GLU A 422 3.95 26.79 4.04
C GLU A 422 4.09 25.28 3.90
N TRP A 423 4.93 24.84 2.95
CA TRP A 423 5.06 23.44 2.56
C TRP A 423 5.32 22.46 3.72
N ASP A 424 6.21 22.81 4.65
CA ASP A 424 6.56 21.94 5.79
C ASP A 424 5.42 21.82 6.83
N ARG A 425 4.50 22.79 6.82
CA ARG A 425 3.40 22.90 7.78
C ARG A 425 2.04 22.58 7.18
N LEU A 426 1.96 22.25 5.90
CA LEU A 426 0.69 22.10 5.18
C LEU A 426 -0.26 21.08 5.85
N TYR A 427 0.28 19.93 6.28
CA TYR A 427 -0.47 18.89 7.01
C TYR A 427 -0.71 19.19 8.50
N GLN A 428 -0.25 20.34 9.00
CA GLN A 428 -0.52 20.83 10.36
C GLN A 428 -1.46 22.03 10.37
N MET A 429 -1.73 22.61 9.19
CA MET A 429 -2.70 23.68 9.01
C MET A 429 -4.12 23.12 9.02
N GLU A 430 -5.11 23.96 9.29
CA GLU A 430 -6.50 23.58 9.12
C GLU A 430 -6.79 23.34 7.62
N ALA A 431 -7.46 22.23 7.31
CA ALA A 431 -7.77 21.89 5.93
C ALA A 431 -8.80 22.87 5.33
N ALA A 432 -8.71 23.07 4.02
CA ALA A 432 -9.60 23.98 3.29
C ALA A 432 -11.08 23.54 3.34
N PHE A 433 -11.33 22.23 3.48
CA PHE A 433 -12.66 21.68 3.68
C PHE A 433 -12.60 20.54 4.70
N ILE A 434 -13.41 20.66 5.75
CA ILE A 434 -13.56 19.62 6.78
C ILE A 434 -14.82 18.79 6.45
N PRO A 435 -14.67 17.49 6.18
CA PRO A 435 -15.82 16.63 5.88
C PRO A 435 -16.67 16.42 7.13
N GLU A 436 -17.98 16.37 6.93
CA GLU A 436 -18.90 15.95 7.99
C GLU A 436 -18.73 14.45 8.22
N VAL A 437 -18.43 14.05 9.46
CA VAL A 437 -18.23 12.65 9.86
C VAL A 437 -18.89 12.47 11.23
N ASN A 438 -19.97 11.69 11.27
CA ASN A 438 -20.79 11.51 12.48
C ASN A 438 -20.18 10.51 13.47
N ASP A 439 -19.56 9.45 12.96
CA ASP A 439 -18.95 8.39 13.76
C ASP A 439 -17.82 7.66 13.00
N ASP A 440 -17.12 6.75 13.68
CA ASP A 440 -15.94 6.05 13.13
C ASP A 440 -16.25 5.07 11.99
N LEU A 441 -17.54 4.73 11.78
CA LEU A 441 -18.03 3.86 10.71
C LEU A 441 -18.79 4.64 9.63
N ASP A 442 -18.84 5.96 9.72
CA ASP A 442 -19.65 6.80 8.85
C ASP A 442 -19.14 6.78 7.40
N THR A 443 -19.95 6.20 6.50
CA THR A 443 -19.66 6.10 5.08
C THR A 443 -20.41 7.15 4.23
N GLN A 444 -20.94 8.22 4.80
CA GLN A 444 -21.75 9.20 4.05
C GLN A 444 -20.98 9.95 2.97
N ASN A 445 -19.65 10.02 3.09
CA ASN A 445 -18.76 10.65 2.11
C ASN A 445 -18.36 9.70 0.97
N PHE A 446 -18.87 8.48 0.96
CA PHE A 446 -18.67 7.50 -0.10
C PHE A 446 -19.94 7.30 -0.93
N GLU A 447 -19.75 6.90 -2.18
CA GLU A 447 -20.85 6.47 -3.03
C GLU A 447 -21.47 5.17 -2.47
N LYS A 448 -22.81 5.09 -2.49
CA LYS A 448 -23.52 3.93 -2.00
C LYS A 448 -23.58 2.86 -3.10
N PHE A 449 -22.98 1.70 -2.82
CA PHE A 449 -23.04 0.55 -3.71
C PHE A 449 -24.28 -0.28 -3.43
N GLU A 450 -25.01 -0.68 -4.48
CA GLU A 450 -26.08 -1.67 -4.33
C GLU A 450 -25.47 -3.00 -3.91
N GLU A 451 -25.75 -3.41 -2.67
CA GLU A 451 -25.43 -4.75 -2.21
C GLU A 451 -26.33 -5.73 -2.94
N ALA A 452 -25.79 -6.41 -3.95
CA ALA A 452 -26.43 -7.64 -4.41
C ALA A 452 -26.55 -8.55 -3.19
N ASP A 453 -27.79 -8.97 -2.87
CA ASP A 453 -28.17 -9.90 -1.79
C ASP A 453 -27.41 -11.25 -1.93
N ASN A 454 -26.10 -11.26 -1.73
CA ASN A 454 -25.30 -12.46 -1.55
C ASN A 454 -25.36 -12.83 -0.07
N LYS A 455 -26.58 -13.13 0.39
CA LYS A 455 -26.78 -13.89 1.62
C LYS A 455 -26.10 -15.25 1.44
N ASN A 456 -25.06 -15.47 2.25
CA ASN A 456 -24.52 -16.77 2.60
C ASN A 456 -23.93 -17.62 1.46
N GLU A 457 -22.68 -17.33 1.07
CA GLU A 457 -21.72 -18.43 0.93
C GLU A 457 -21.03 -18.62 2.28
N THR A 458 -21.70 -19.36 3.16
CA THR A 458 -21.16 -19.83 4.43
C THR A 458 -19.90 -20.67 4.19
N SER A 459 -18.82 -20.25 4.85
CA SER A 459 -17.66 -21.02 5.29
C SER A 459 -17.54 -22.45 4.74
N SER A 460 -16.64 -22.65 3.78
CA SER A 460 -15.97 -23.94 3.66
C SER A 460 -15.07 -24.10 4.89
N LYS A 461 -15.52 -24.85 5.90
CA LYS A 461 -14.71 -25.22 7.07
C LYS A 461 -13.35 -25.76 6.62
N THR A 462 -12.27 -24.99 6.76
CA THR A 462 -10.92 -25.52 6.62
C THR A 462 -10.43 -25.92 8.00
N GLY A 463 -10.52 -27.23 8.25
CA GLY A 463 -9.89 -27.86 9.39
C GLY A 463 -8.35 -27.71 9.36
N PRO A 464 -7.69 -27.98 10.50
CA PRO A 464 -6.28 -27.69 10.71
C PRO A 464 -5.37 -28.59 9.84
N TRP A 465 -4.53 -27.95 9.03
CA TRP A 465 -3.30 -28.47 8.42
C TRP A 465 -3.40 -29.61 7.39
N ARG A 466 -3.42 -29.23 6.10
CA ARG A 466 -2.52 -29.67 5.00
C ARG A 466 -3.22 -29.52 3.66
N LYS A 467 -2.93 -28.46 2.92
CA LYS A 467 -3.00 -28.50 1.45
C LYS A 467 -1.76 -27.81 0.90
N MET A 468 -1.05 -28.53 0.04
CA MET A 468 0.12 -28.05 -0.69
C MET A 468 -0.22 -26.78 -1.45
N LEU A 469 0.74 -25.85 -1.54
CA LEU A 469 0.69 -24.68 -2.42
C LEU A 469 0.10 -25.09 -3.78
N SER A 470 -1.08 -24.59 -4.11
CA SER A 470 -1.63 -24.77 -5.44
C SER A 470 -0.70 -24.05 -6.42
N SER A 471 -0.69 -24.43 -7.70
CA SER A 471 0.11 -23.70 -8.71
C SER A 471 -0.23 -22.20 -8.77
N LYS A 472 -1.42 -21.80 -8.31
CA LYS A 472 -1.85 -20.39 -8.23
C LYS A 472 -1.16 -19.63 -7.10
N ASP A 473 -0.77 -20.29 -6.01
CA ASP A 473 -0.17 -19.64 -4.83
C ASP A 473 1.30 -19.31 -5.01
N ILE A 474 1.99 -19.97 -5.95
CA ILE A 474 3.41 -19.72 -6.26
C ILE A 474 3.62 -18.25 -6.67
N ASN A 475 2.67 -17.67 -7.39
CA ASN A 475 2.75 -16.29 -7.88
C ASN A 475 2.57 -15.24 -6.77
N PHE A 476 2.02 -15.65 -5.61
CA PHE A 476 1.71 -14.78 -4.46
C PHE A 476 2.51 -15.17 -3.22
N VAL A 477 3.58 -15.96 -3.37
CA VAL A 477 4.52 -16.27 -2.29
C VAL A 477 5.12 -14.99 -1.75
N GLY A 478 5.10 -14.86 -0.42
CA GLY A 478 5.61 -13.69 0.27
C GLY A 478 4.65 -12.51 0.31
N TYR A 479 3.40 -12.63 -0.19
CA TYR A 479 2.39 -11.55 -0.15
C TYR A 479 2.06 -11.08 1.27
N THR A 480 2.05 -11.99 2.24
CA THR A 480 1.70 -11.70 3.63
C THR A 480 2.70 -10.73 4.27
N TYR A 481 2.21 -9.61 4.77
CA TYR A 481 2.97 -8.58 5.47
C TYR A 481 2.21 -8.16 6.74
N LYS A 482 2.91 -7.86 7.82
CA LYS A 482 2.30 -7.32 9.04
C LYS A 482 3.20 -6.20 9.55
N ASN A 483 2.67 -4.99 9.66
CA ASN A 483 3.39 -3.85 10.19
C ASN A 483 3.37 -3.91 11.73
N PHE A 484 4.40 -4.54 12.29
CA PHE A 484 4.48 -4.76 13.73
C PHE A 484 4.71 -3.48 14.55
N GLU A 485 5.16 -2.39 13.93
CA GLU A 485 5.38 -1.10 14.62
C GLU A 485 4.07 -0.31 14.82
N ILE A 486 3.05 -0.58 14.00
CA ILE A 486 1.81 0.19 13.96
C ILE A 486 0.64 -0.60 14.56
N VAL A 487 0.59 -1.92 14.35
CA VAL A 487 -0.45 -2.79 14.92
C VAL A 487 -0.26 -2.97 16.44
N ASN A 488 0.94 -2.67 16.93
CA ASN A 488 1.30 -2.81 18.32
C ASN A 488 1.99 -1.51 18.75
N ASP A 489 1.27 -0.62 19.43
CA ASP A 489 1.88 0.45 20.23
C ASP A 489 2.56 -0.15 21.47
N TYR A 490 3.47 -1.09 21.24
CA TYR A 490 4.32 -1.73 22.24
C TYR A 490 5.56 -0.85 22.45
N GLN A 491 5.34 0.44 22.71
CA GLN A 491 6.35 1.18 23.44
C GLN A 491 6.38 0.59 24.84
N VAL A 492 7.50 -0.03 25.18
CA VAL A 492 7.85 -0.21 26.59
C VAL A 492 7.84 1.20 27.20
N PRO A 493 6.99 1.49 28.20
CA PRO A 493 7.01 2.80 28.85
C PRO A 493 8.45 3.18 29.22
N GLY A 494 8.89 4.37 28.79
CA GLY A 494 10.25 4.88 29.00
C GLY A 494 11.27 4.65 27.89
N MET A 495 10.99 3.94 26.77
CA MET A 495 11.99 3.79 25.69
C MET A 495 11.96 4.90 24.61
N ALA A 496 10.81 5.54 24.35
CA ALA A 496 10.70 6.58 23.31
C ALA A 496 11.30 7.94 23.74
N GLU A 497 11.19 8.31 25.01
CA GLU A 497 11.77 9.55 25.56
C GLU A 497 13.30 9.54 25.64
N LEU A 498 13.89 8.35 25.77
CA LEU A 498 15.35 8.19 25.81
C LEU A 498 16.04 8.35 24.46
N LYS A 499 15.30 8.49 23.34
CA LYS A 499 15.87 8.87 22.04
C LYS A 499 16.14 10.38 21.90
N LYS A 500 15.54 11.24 22.75
CA LYS A 500 15.61 12.71 22.60
C LYS A 500 16.57 13.45 23.54
N LYS A 501 17.13 12.82 24.58
CA LYS A 501 18.03 13.49 25.54
C LYS A 501 19.48 13.01 25.43
N THR A 502 20.21 13.53 24.44
CA THR A 502 21.68 13.53 24.42
C THR A 502 22.22 14.84 25.00
N SER A 503 22.11 15.02 26.31
CA SER A 503 22.97 15.99 26.99
C SER A 503 23.22 15.58 28.44
N LYS A 504 24.50 15.46 28.80
CA LYS A 504 25.00 15.12 30.14
C LYS A 504 24.48 16.11 31.19
N ALA A 505 23.77 15.63 32.22
CA ALA A 505 23.93 16.06 33.61
C ALA A 505 23.10 15.19 34.60
N LYS A 506 23.80 14.72 35.67
CA LYS A 506 23.37 14.05 36.92
C LYS A 506 22.47 12.79 36.87
N ARG A 507 22.86 11.80 37.69
CA ARG A 507 22.22 10.48 37.85
C ARG A 507 20.75 10.62 38.28
N PRO A 508 19.79 10.08 37.51
CA PRO A 508 18.39 10.02 37.91
C PRO A 508 18.16 8.87 38.91
N SER A 509 17.20 9.01 39.83
CA SER A 509 16.77 7.91 40.72
C SER A 509 15.64 7.10 40.05
N ILE A 510 15.34 5.90 40.58
CA ILE A 510 14.28 5.01 40.08
C ILE A 510 12.93 5.72 39.87
N LYS A 511 12.61 6.74 40.68
CA LYS A 511 11.38 7.53 40.52
C LYS A 511 11.32 8.33 39.21
N SER A 512 12.46 8.82 38.72
CA SER A 512 12.52 9.61 37.47
C SER A 512 12.55 8.78 36.19
N LEU A 513 12.49 7.44 36.29
CA LEU A 513 12.38 6.54 35.14
C LEU A 513 10.91 6.22 34.79
N PHE A 514 9.93 6.57 35.63
CA PHE A 514 8.57 6.00 35.57
C PHE A 514 7.39 6.93 35.90
N GLU A 515 7.53 8.25 35.97
CA GLU A 515 6.39 9.18 36.08
C GLU A 515 6.37 10.12 34.87
N ASP A 516 5.23 10.21 34.18
CA ASP A 516 4.77 11.48 33.60
C ASP A 516 3.23 11.58 33.65
N GLU A 517 2.79 12.81 33.97
CA GLU A 517 1.44 13.40 33.90
C GLU A 517 0.33 12.91 34.88
N SER A 518 0.23 13.59 36.03
CA SER A 518 -1.07 13.99 36.58
C SER A 518 -0.99 15.41 37.18
N SER A 519 -1.54 16.37 36.43
CA SER A 519 -2.23 17.63 36.82
C SER A 519 -1.94 18.33 38.17
N ASP A 520 -1.74 19.65 38.06
CA ASP A 520 -2.12 20.76 38.96
C ASP A 520 -1.88 20.71 40.49
N ASP A 521 -1.16 21.76 40.91
CA ASP A 521 -1.17 22.56 42.14
C ASP A 521 -1.50 21.98 43.56
N SER A 522 -0.59 22.33 44.48
CA SER A 522 -0.75 22.63 45.92
C SER A 522 -0.76 21.54 47.04
N SER A 523 0.35 21.57 47.82
CA SER A 523 0.46 21.51 49.31
C SER A 523 0.35 20.20 50.15
N GLN A 524 1.50 19.78 50.72
CA GLN A 524 1.74 19.19 52.08
C GLN A 524 1.23 17.74 52.43
N PRO A 525 1.76 17.03 53.45
CA PRO A 525 2.83 16.03 53.26
C PRO A 525 2.53 14.57 53.70
N SER A 526 3.41 13.66 53.23
CA SER A 526 3.75 12.33 53.76
C SER A 526 2.65 11.28 54.00
N ARG A 527 2.55 10.30 53.08
CA ARG A 527 2.24 8.89 53.41
C ARG A 527 3.08 7.96 52.52
N GLN A 528 3.75 7.00 53.16
CA GLN A 528 4.48 5.91 52.50
C GLN A 528 3.52 5.07 51.65
N GLY A 529 3.78 4.98 50.33
CA GLY A 529 3.11 4.05 49.42
C GLY A 529 4.08 2.95 49.02
N SER A 530 3.81 1.74 49.50
CA SER A 530 4.56 0.51 49.22
C SER A 530 4.21 -0.07 47.84
N PHE A 531 5.20 -0.69 47.20
CA PHE A 531 5.20 -1.38 45.89
C PHE A 531 4.21 -2.57 45.79
N LEU A 532 3.42 -2.84 46.83
CA LEU A 532 2.58 -4.04 46.96
C LEU A 532 1.23 -4.00 46.20
N ASN A 533 0.87 -2.89 45.54
CA ASN A 533 -0.42 -2.78 44.85
C ASN A 533 -0.40 -3.12 43.35
N LEU A 534 0.73 -3.58 42.80
CA LEU A 534 0.86 -3.92 41.37
C LEU A 534 0.88 -5.43 41.09
N LEU A 535 0.62 -6.28 42.09
CA LEU A 535 0.48 -7.73 41.90
C LEU A 535 -1.01 -8.12 41.87
N PRO A 536 -1.43 -9.01 40.95
CA PRO A 536 -2.77 -9.57 40.98
C PRO A 536 -2.93 -10.49 42.21
N PRO A 537 -4.13 -10.55 42.85
CA PRO A 537 -4.35 -11.41 44.00
C PRO A 537 -4.29 -12.89 43.60
N GLU A 538 -3.52 -13.68 44.35
CA GLU A 538 -3.44 -15.14 44.20
C GLU A 538 -4.80 -15.77 44.56
N ALA A 539 -5.32 -16.63 43.69
CA ALA A 539 -6.52 -17.40 43.95
C ALA A 539 -6.19 -18.54 44.93
N GLU A 540 -6.71 -18.47 46.16
CA GLU A 540 -6.61 -19.54 47.15
C GLU A 540 -7.38 -20.80 46.69
N VAL A 541 -6.67 -21.92 46.67
CA VAL A 541 -7.24 -23.27 46.55
C VAL A 541 -7.81 -23.65 47.92
N SER A 542 -9.13 -23.63 48.06
CA SER A 542 -9.82 -24.16 49.25
C SER A 542 -9.95 -25.68 49.15
N SER A 543 -9.21 -26.38 49.99
CA SER A 543 -9.48 -27.76 50.40
C SER A 543 -10.76 -27.80 51.23
N LYS A 544 -11.79 -28.49 50.73
CA LYS A 544 -12.90 -28.99 51.54
C LYS A 544 -12.85 -30.50 51.60
N GLU A 545 -12.46 -30.99 52.79
CA GLU A 545 -12.91 -32.28 53.30
C GLU A 545 -14.45 -32.29 53.38
N SER A 546 -15.05 -33.44 53.14
CA SER A 546 -16.40 -33.76 53.60
C SER A 546 -16.36 -35.20 54.13
N PRO A 547 -17.09 -35.49 55.22
CA PRO A 547 -17.20 -36.84 55.77
C PRO A 547 -17.92 -37.81 54.82
#